data_AF-A0A397SHJ0-F1
#
_entry.id   AF-A0A397SHJ0-F1
#
_cell.length_a   1.000
_cell.length_b   1.000
_cell.length_c   1.000
_cell.angle_alpha   90.00
_cell.angle_beta   90.00
_cell.angle_gamma   90.00
#
_symmetry.space_group_name_H-M   'P 1'
#
loop_
_entity.id
_entity.type
_entity.pdbx_description
1 polymer ?
#
loop_
_entity_poly.entity_id
_entity_poly.type
_entity_poly.pdbx_seq_one_letter_code
_entity_poly.pdbx_strand_id
1 'polypeptide(L)'
;MAPNNKLNFVIQPPRLYSTVIKRQHFDIYASRIDKKDTLYYNDIGHIPYEFNLLYRASRDGNTPAIFHEKCDNKGATIVIAKINNSEQIYGGYNPLQWDSSDSYKSTKNSFIFSFKYRTDFQSAKVGYTL
;
A
#
# COMPACT_ATOMS: atom_id res chain seq x y z
N MET A 1 -10.93 47.34 -3.38
CA MET A 1 -10.28 46.55 -2.30
C MET A 1 -11.17 45.34 -2.04
N ALA A 2 -10.72 44.14 -2.43
CA ALA A 2 -11.43 42.89 -2.15
C ALA A 2 -10.69 42.15 -1.02
N PRO A 3 -11.38 41.54 -0.05
CA PRO A 3 -10.72 40.89 1.06
C PRO A 3 -10.05 39.59 0.60
N ASN A 4 -8.76 39.49 0.93
CA ASN A 4 -7.89 38.36 0.67
C ASN A 4 -8.15 37.27 1.72
N ASN A 5 -9.16 36.43 1.50
CA ASN A 5 -9.36 35.24 2.31
C ASN A 5 -8.37 34.15 1.87
N LYS A 6 -7.15 34.20 2.43
CA LYS A 6 -6.27 33.04 2.43
C LYS A 6 -6.95 31.92 3.21
N LEU A 7 -7.55 30.98 2.50
CA LEU A 7 -7.96 29.71 3.05
C LEU A 7 -6.70 29.00 3.53
N ASN A 8 -6.41 29.10 4.83
CA ASN A 8 -5.43 28.27 5.50
C ASN A 8 -5.98 26.84 5.59
N PHE A 9 -5.96 26.13 4.46
CA PHE A 9 -6.03 24.68 4.50
C PHE A 9 -4.71 24.18 5.04
N VAL A 10 -4.64 24.04 6.37
CA VAL A 10 -3.68 23.11 6.97
C VAL A 10 -4.17 21.71 6.60
N ILE A 11 -3.84 21.26 5.38
CA ILE A 11 -3.94 19.85 5.03
C ILE A 11 -2.84 19.16 5.82
N GLN A 12 -3.14 18.81 7.08
CA GLN A 12 -2.31 17.82 7.75
C GLN A 12 -2.40 16.57 6.87
N PRO A 13 -1.27 16.00 6.40
CA PRO A 13 -1.31 14.77 5.63
C PRO A 13 -2.09 13.74 6.46
N PRO A 14 -2.97 12.94 5.84
CA PRO A 14 -3.79 11.98 6.56
C PRO A 14 -2.84 11.16 7.43
N ARG A 15 -2.96 11.32 8.75
CA ARG A 15 -2.18 10.54 9.70
C ARG A 15 -2.64 9.09 9.52
N LEU A 16 -1.96 8.38 8.63
CA LEU A 16 -2.06 6.94 8.45
C LEU A 16 -1.54 6.29 9.74
N TYR A 17 -2.34 6.33 10.81
CA TYR A 17 -2.12 5.53 12.00
C TYR A 17 -2.39 4.08 11.62
N SER A 18 -1.36 3.46 11.05
CA SER A 18 -1.28 2.02 10.85
C SER A 18 -0.46 1.45 11.99
N THR A 19 -1.04 0.47 12.69
CA THR A 19 -0.30 -0.34 13.66
C THR A 19 0.56 -1.40 12.97
N VAL A 20 0.35 -1.63 11.67
CA VAL A 20 0.99 -2.68 10.88
C VAL A 20 2.18 -2.16 10.09
N ILE A 21 2.07 -0.99 9.46
CA ILE A 21 3.11 -0.42 8.58
C ILE A 21 3.51 1.00 8.99
N LYS A 22 4.68 1.40 8.53
CA LYS A 22 5.33 2.71 8.73
C LYS A 22 5.75 3.31 7.38
N ARG A 23 6.10 4.59 7.35
CA ARG A 23 6.50 5.32 6.13
C ARG A 23 7.53 4.57 5.28
N GLN A 24 8.53 3.95 5.91
CA GLN A 24 9.59 3.20 5.24
C GLN A 24 9.08 2.03 4.39
N HIS A 25 7.91 1.46 4.71
CA HIS A 25 7.31 0.43 3.85
C HIS A 25 6.88 1.03 2.51
N PHE A 26 6.36 2.26 2.50
CA PHE A 26 5.95 2.93 1.27
C PHE A 26 7.16 3.26 0.39
N ASP A 27 8.31 3.61 0.97
CA ASP A 27 9.57 3.79 0.23
C ASP A 27 9.95 2.49 -0.51
N ILE A 28 9.88 1.35 0.19
CA ILE A 28 10.14 0.03 -0.38
C ILE A 28 9.14 -0.29 -1.49
N TYR A 29 7.84 -0.16 -1.22
CA TYR A 29 6.80 -0.50 -2.18
C TYR A 29 6.89 0.33 -3.45
N ALA A 30 7.06 1.65 -3.31
CA ALA A 30 7.27 2.55 -4.44
C ALA A 30 8.50 2.13 -5.26
N SER A 31 9.61 1.83 -4.58
CA SER A 31 10.84 1.41 -5.26
C SER A 31 10.65 0.11 -6.02
N ARG A 32 9.86 -0.84 -5.48
CA ARG A 32 9.52 -2.11 -6.16
C ARG A 32 8.56 -1.93 -7.33
N ILE A 33 7.58 -1.03 -7.22
CA ILE A 33 6.68 -0.68 -8.33
C ILE A 33 7.49 -0.17 -9.53
N ASP A 34 8.45 0.71 -9.30
CA ASP A 34 9.33 1.28 -10.33
C ASP A 34 10.51 0.37 -10.71
N LYS A 35 10.59 -0.84 -10.14
CA LYS A 35 11.69 -1.80 -10.34
C LYS A 35 13.07 -1.19 -10.07
N LYS A 36 13.15 -0.33 -9.06
CA LYS A 36 14.38 0.29 -8.54
C LYS A 36 14.93 -0.50 -7.36
N ASP A 37 16.14 -0.09 -6.93
CA ASP A 37 16.72 -0.57 -5.68
C ASP A 37 15.79 -0.27 -4.51
N THR A 38 15.71 -1.19 -3.56
CA THR A 38 14.72 -1.21 -2.47
C THR A 38 14.64 0.10 -1.68
N LEU A 39 15.76 0.81 -1.56
CA LEU A 39 15.90 2.02 -0.75
C LEU A 39 15.94 3.30 -1.59
N TYR A 40 15.69 3.22 -2.90
CA TYR A 40 15.79 4.35 -3.83
C TYR A 40 14.99 5.58 -3.36
N TYR A 41 13.72 5.40 -3.00
CA TYR A 41 12.89 6.50 -2.49
C TYR A 41 13.16 6.87 -1.04
N ASN A 42 13.84 5.99 -0.28
CA ASN A 42 14.35 6.34 1.04
C ASN A 42 15.49 7.36 0.90
N ASP A 43 16.42 7.12 -0.03
CA ASP A 43 17.59 7.97 -0.29
C ASP A 43 17.18 9.35 -0.86
N ILE A 44 16.20 9.38 -1.77
CA ILE A 44 15.72 10.62 -2.39
C ILE A 44 14.78 11.41 -1.45
N GLY A 45 14.18 10.75 -0.46
CA GLY A 45 13.31 11.39 0.53
C GLY A 45 11.93 11.80 0.02
N HIS A 46 11.61 11.50 -1.24
CA HIS A 46 10.33 11.83 -1.89
C HIS A 46 9.77 10.61 -2.63
N ILE A 47 8.51 10.25 -2.33
CA ILE A 47 7.80 9.16 -2.98
C ILE A 47 6.83 9.77 -4.02
N PRO A 48 6.83 9.36 -5.30
CA PRO A 48 5.97 9.93 -6.34
C PRO A 48 4.54 9.36 -6.33
N TYR A 49 4.15 8.67 -5.26
CA TYR A 49 2.86 7.99 -5.13
C TYR A 49 2.10 8.50 -3.91
N GLU A 50 0.79 8.63 -4.07
CA GLU A 50 -0.14 8.83 -2.97
C GLU A 50 -0.77 7.48 -2.57
N PHE A 51 -0.51 7.04 -1.33
CA PHE A 51 -1.07 5.81 -0.80
C PHE A 51 -2.36 6.07 -0.02
N ASN A 52 -3.48 5.65 -0.60
CA ASN A 52 -4.80 5.80 0.00
C ASN A 52 -5.28 4.49 0.64
N LEU A 53 -5.71 4.54 1.90
CA LEU A 53 -6.27 3.38 2.59
C LEU A 53 -7.71 3.12 2.13
N LEU A 54 -7.89 2.10 1.31
CA LEU A 54 -9.22 1.69 0.81
C LEU A 54 -9.99 0.87 1.87
N TYR A 55 -9.35 -0.16 2.43
CA TYR A 55 -9.97 -1.15 3.30
C TYR A 55 -9.04 -1.56 4.45
N ARG A 56 -9.61 -1.76 5.64
CA ARG A 56 -8.95 -2.36 6.80
C ARG A 56 -9.95 -3.25 7.53
N ALA A 57 -9.70 -4.56 7.58
CA ALA A 57 -10.60 -5.54 8.20
C ALA A 57 -11.03 -5.19 9.64
N SER A 58 -10.13 -4.66 10.46
CA SER A 58 -10.43 -4.27 11.85
C SER A 58 -11.27 -2.99 11.98
N ARG A 59 -11.39 -2.18 10.92
CA ARG A 59 -12.20 -0.96 10.86
C ARG A 59 -13.51 -1.20 10.13
N ASP A 60 -13.43 -1.89 9.00
CA ASP A 60 -14.50 -1.96 8.00
C ASP A 60 -15.30 -3.26 8.10
N GLY A 61 -14.80 -4.28 8.81
CA GLY A 61 -15.35 -5.64 8.83
C GLY A 61 -14.55 -6.60 7.96
N ASN A 62 -14.55 -7.90 8.28
CA ASN A 62 -13.70 -8.91 7.64
C ASN A 62 -14.49 -9.86 6.73
N THR A 63 -15.21 -9.32 5.74
CA THR A 63 -15.94 -10.12 4.77
C THR A 63 -15.47 -9.82 3.34
N PRO A 64 -15.47 -10.80 2.42
CA PRO A 64 -15.16 -10.55 1.01
C PRO A 64 -16.05 -9.49 0.39
N ALA A 65 -17.35 -9.46 0.74
CA ALA A 65 -18.30 -8.48 0.23
C ALA A 65 -17.88 -7.03 0.53
N ILE A 66 -17.44 -6.76 1.77
CA ILE A 66 -16.98 -5.42 2.17
C ILE A 66 -15.66 -5.06 1.48
N PHE A 67 -14.77 -6.05 1.28
CA PHE A 67 -13.55 -5.84 0.51
C PHE A 67 -13.88 -5.41 -0.92
N HIS A 68 -14.74 -6.16 -1.62
CA HIS A 68 -15.14 -5.85 -3.00
C HIS A 68 -15.85 -4.50 -3.11
N GLU A 69 -16.76 -4.17 -2.17
CA GLU A 69 -17.41 -2.86 -2.12
C GLU A 69 -16.42 -1.69 -2.10
N LYS A 70 -15.30 -1.83 -1.37
CA LYS A 70 -14.31 -0.77 -1.18
C LYS A 70 -13.17 -0.79 -2.20
N CYS A 71 -12.77 -1.96 -2.69
CA CYS A 71 -11.55 -2.16 -3.46
C CYS A 71 -11.78 -2.40 -4.96
N ASP A 72 -12.97 -2.82 -5.38
CA ASP A 72 -13.24 -3.04 -6.80
C ASP A 72 -13.14 -1.73 -7.60
N ASN A 73 -12.56 -1.83 -8.80
CA ASN A 73 -12.39 -0.74 -9.75
C ASN A 73 -11.57 0.46 -9.23
N LYS A 74 -10.72 0.26 -8.21
CA LYS A 74 -9.85 1.31 -7.65
C LYS A 74 -8.46 1.39 -8.29
N GLY A 75 -8.21 0.62 -9.34
CA GLY A 75 -6.90 0.53 -9.99
C GLY A 75 -5.91 -0.31 -9.19
N ALA A 76 -4.64 0.06 -9.27
CA ALA A 76 -3.56 -0.67 -8.63
C ALA A 76 -3.65 -0.64 -7.10
N THR A 77 -3.36 -1.76 -6.44
CA THR A 77 -3.49 -1.90 -4.99
C THR A 77 -2.33 -2.67 -4.37
N ILE A 78 -2.06 -2.37 -3.10
CA ILE A 78 -1.18 -3.18 -2.24
C ILE A 78 -2.04 -3.79 -1.13
N VAL A 79 -1.99 -5.11 -1.02
CA VAL A 79 -2.64 -5.86 0.08
C VAL A 79 -1.58 -6.20 1.12
N ILE A 80 -1.91 -5.99 2.39
CA ILE A 80 -1.00 -6.21 3.53
C ILE A 80 -1.74 -7.01 4.60
N ALA A 81 -1.20 -8.16 4.93
CA ALA A 81 -1.70 -9.05 5.99
C ALA A 81 -0.64 -9.19 7.08
N LYS A 82 -1.05 -9.02 8.34
CA LYS A 82 -0.22 -9.27 9.52
C LYS A 82 -0.61 -10.59 10.13
N ILE A 83 0.37 -11.43 10.48
CA ILE A 83 0.11 -12.65 11.23
C ILE A 83 -0.24 -12.29 12.68
N ASN A 84 -1.32 -12.89 13.19
CA ASN A 84 -1.74 -12.69 14.58
C ASN A 84 -0.62 -13.11 15.54
N ASN A 85 -0.43 -12.34 16.61
CA ASN A 85 0.61 -12.56 17.63
C ASN A 85 2.05 -12.67 17.08
N SER A 86 2.31 -12.06 15.91
CA SER A 86 3.63 -12.04 15.27
C SER A 86 3.92 -10.68 14.63
N GLU A 87 5.19 -10.34 14.48
CA GLU A 87 5.64 -9.16 13.75
C GLU A 87 5.77 -9.41 12.24
N GLN A 88 5.47 -10.63 11.78
CA GLN A 88 5.50 -10.98 10.37
C GLN A 88 4.35 -10.33 9.60
N ILE A 89 4.70 -9.79 8.44
CA ILE A 89 3.73 -9.27 7.47
C ILE A 89 4.00 -9.88 6.09
N TYR A 90 2.91 -10.16 5.38
CA TYR A 90 2.90 -10.65 4.01
C TYR A 90 2.00 -9.77 3.17
N GLY A 91 2.18 -9.80 1.87
CA GLY A 91 1.32 -9.03 0.99
C GLY A 91 1.72 -9.14 -0.46
N GLY A 92 1.08 -8.30 -1.26
CA GLY A 92 1.40 -8.20 -2.68
C GLY A 92 0.84 -6.93 -3.29
N TYR A 93 1.49 -6.53 -4.37
CA TYR A 93 1.04 -5.47 -5.26
C TYR A 93 0.37 -6.09 -6.48
N ASN A 94 -0.82 -5.58 -6.79
CA ASN A 94 -1.54 -5.88 -8.02
C ASN A 94 -1.68 -4.57 -8.82
N PRO A 95 -1.06 -4.45 -10.01
CA PRO A 95 -1.20 -3.27 -10.87
C PRO A 95 -2.56 -3.21 -11.57
N LEU A 96 -3.30 -4.32 -11.58
CA LEU A 96 -4.65 -4.39 -12.15
C LEU A 96 -5.68 -4.09 -11.07
N GLN A 97 -6.84 -3.60 -11.47
CA GLN A 97 -7.96 -3.43 -10.56
C GLN A 97 -8.59 -4.77 -10.16
N TRP A 98 -9.06 -4.84 -8.92
CA TRP A 98 -10.03 -5.84 -8.47
C TRP A 98 -11.37 -5.62 -9.18
N ASP A 99 -12.07 -6.70 -9.46
CA ASP A 99 -13.48 -6.69 -9.83
C ASP A 99 -14.14 -8.02 -9.45
N SER A 100 -15.45 -8.05 -9.57
CA SER A 100 -16.29 -9.22 -9.31
C SER A 100 -16.58 -10.02 -10.59
N SER A 101 -15.69 -10.00 -11.58
CA SER A 101 -15.91 -10.65 -12.88
C SER A 101 -15.72 -12.17 -12.88
N ASP A 102 -15.28 -12.75 -11.77
CA ASP A 102 -14.92 -14.17 -11.63
C ASP A 102 -13.97 -14.67 -12.73
N SER A 103 -13.01 -13.82 -13.12
CA SER A 103 -12.06 -14.10 -14.19
C SER A 103 -10.62 -13.91 -13.75
N TYR A 104 -9.73 -14.75 -14.29
CA TYR A 104 -8.29 -14.60 -14.09
C TYR A 104 -7.74 -13.50 -14.98
N LYS A 105 -6.83 -12.69 -14.42
CA LYS A 105 -6.07 -11.68 -15.16
C LYS A 105 -4.58 -11.94 -14.97
N SER A 106 -3.81 -11.69 -16.01
CA SER A 106 -2.36 -11.87 -16.00
C SER A 106 -1.63 -10.54 -16.13
N THR A 107 -0.49 -10.44 -15.46
CA THR A 107 0.42 -9.29 -15.55
C THR A 107 1.80 -9.72 -15.08
N LYS A 108 2.85 -9.10 -15.64
CA LYS A 108 4.25 -9.30 -15.22
C LYS A 108 4.74 -8.26 -14.22
N ASN A 109 3.87 -7.32 -13.86
CA ASN A 109 4.20 -6.20 -12.98
C ASN A 109 3.67 -6.38 -11.55
N SER A 110 3.14 -7.56 -11.22
CA SER A 110 2.78 -7.93 -9.86
C SER A 110 3.99 -8.43 -9.07
N PHE A 111 3.96 -8.22 -7.76
CA PHE A 111 4.93 -8.83 -6.85
C PHE A 111 4.28 -9.21 -5.53
N ILE A 112 4.80 -10.26 -4.90
CA ILE A 112 4.51 -10.62 -3.52
C ILE A 112 5.68 -10.26 -2.65
N PHE A 113 5.42 -9.98 -1.37
CA PHE A 113 6.47 -9.69 -0.41
C PHE A 113 6.20 -10.30 0.96
N SER A 114 7.28 -10.42 1.73
CA SER A 114 7.22 -10.80 3.14
C SER A 114 8.29 -10.07 3.94
N PHE A 115 7.97 -9.75 5.19
CA PHE A 115 8.92 -9.25 6.18
C PHE A 115 8.87 -10.18 7.39
N LYS A 116 10.06 -10.61 7.87
CA LYS A 116 10.13 -11.42 9.09
C LYS A 116 9.72 -10.60 10.32
N TYR A 117 10.08 -9.32 10.32
CA TYR A 117 9.66 -8.35 11.32
C TYR A 117 9.22 -7.07 10.59
N ARG A 118 8.02 -6.55 10.86
CA ARG A 118 7.47 -5.32 10.24
C ARG A 118 8.30 -4.05 10.51
N THR A 119 9.28 -4.11 11.41
CA THR A 119 10.19 -2.99 11.69
C THR A 119 11.59 -3.21 11.13
N ASP A 120 11.86 -4.39 10.56
CA ASP A 120 13.12 -4.71 9.90
C ASP A 120 12.94 -4.58 8.38
N PHE A 121 13.17 -3.37 7.89
CA PHE A 121 12.98 -2.99 6.49
C PHE A 121 13.96 -3.68 5.53
N GLN A 122 15.09 -4.17 6.04
CA GLN A 122 16.08 -4.89 5.23
C GLN A 122 15.73 -6.37 5.06
N SER A 123 14.84 -6.91 5.91
CA SER A 123 14.37 -8.29 5.80
C SER A 123 13.36 -8.55 4.68
N ALA A 124 13.04 -7.53 3.88
CA ALA A 124 12.06 -7.61 2.81
C ALA A 124 12.50 -8.63 1.75
N LYS A 125 11.74 -9.72 1.63
CA LYS A 125 11.83 -10.65 0.50
C LYS A 125 10.74 -10.31 -0.50
N VAL A 126 11.09 -10.24 -1.77
CA VAL A 126 10.17 -9.89 -2.87
C VAL A 126 10.31 -10.92 -3.97
N GLY A 127 9.18 -11.41 -4.47
CA GLY A 127 9.10 -12.27 -5.65
C GLY A 127 8.18 -11.64 -6.70
N TYR A 128 8.62 -11.62 -7.95
CA TYR A 128 7.83 -11.13 -9.08
C TYR A 128 7.18 -12.29 -9.82
N THR A 129 6.06 -12.02 -10.47
CA THR A 129 5.48 -12.91 -11.48
C THR A 129 6.46 -13.06 -12.65
N LEU A 130 6.71 -14.31 -13.06
CA LEU A 130 7.56 -14.67 -14.20
C LEU A 130 6.91 -14.30 -15.56
#